data_AF-A0AAQ3PYK6-F1
#
_entry.id   AF-A0AAQ3PYK6-F1
#
_cell.length_a   1.000
_cell.length_b   1.000
_cell.length_c   1.000
_cell.angle_alpha   90.00
_cell.angle_beta   90.00
_cell.angle_gamma   90.00
#
_symmetry.space_group_name_H-M   'P 1'
#
loop_
_entity.id
_entity.type
_entity.pdbx_description
1 polymer ?
#
loop_
_entity_poly.entity_id
_entity_poly.type
_entity_poly.pdbx_seq_one_letter_code
_entity_poly.pdbx_strand_id
1 'polypeptide(L)'
;MIDERIIKLALDFLLKFPDEGMNILNSDLCMPNIPFPTMGGHTFWTNLCEYQGYKLQQNQFTHHARILDSNDIRIAWGTVNGMEKTLERMANMATKSINAANMVHKKNIVDVEDQLISIKKLYDQGIFTKEEFELRKQEILSQIK
;
A
#
# COMPACT_ATOMS: atom_id res chain seq x y z
N MET A 1 -17.22 1.99 -13.96
CA MET A 1 -15.97 1.39 -14.48
C MET A 1 -14.92 1.68 -13.44
N ILE A 2 -14.33 0.62 -12.87
CA ILE A 2 -13.40 0.73 -11.75
C ILE A 2 -12.18 1.56 -12.21
N ASP A 3 -11.80 2.59 -11.46
CA ASP A 3 -10.66 3.44 -11.78
C ASP A 3 -9.37 2.60 -11.78
N GLU A 4 -8.60 2.67 -12.87
CA GLU A 4 -7.35 1.92 -13.04
C GLU A 4 -6.35 2.18 -11.89
N ARG A 5 -6.34 3.39 -11.31
CA ARG A 5 -5.50 3.73 -10.17
C ARG A 5 -5.90 2.96 -8.91
N ILE A 6 -7.19 2.79 -8.67
CA ILE A 6 -7.71 2.00 -7.54
C ILE A 6 -7.31 0.54 -7.72
N ILE A 7 -7.45 0.01 -8.94
CA ILE A 7 -7.05 -1.37 -9.24
C ILE A 7 -5.55 -1.57 -8.96
N LYS A 8 -4.68 -0.66 -9.43
CA LYS A 8 -3.23 -0.74 -9.19
C LYS A 8 -2.88 -0.67 -7.71
N LEU A 9 -3.50 0.24 -6.94
CA LEU A 9 -3.27 0.35 -5.50
C LEU A 9 -3.72 -0.91 -4.74
N ALA A 10 -4.85 -1.50 -5.14
CA ALA A 10 -5.34 -2.74 -4.55
C ALA A 10 -4.44 -3.94 -4.89
N LEU A 11 -3.95 -4.04 -6.13
CA LEU A 11 -3.00 -5.10 -6.51
C LEU A 11 -1.64 -4.91 -5.82
N ASP A 12 -1.15 -3.67 -5.68
CA ASP A 12 0.04 -3.36 -4.87
C ASP A 12 -0.14 -3.75 -3.40
N PHE A 13 -1.32 -3.50 -2.82
CA PHE A 13 -1.66 -3.97 -1.46
C PHE A 13 -1.54 -5.50 -1.36
N LEU A 14 -2.15 -6.23 -2.31
CA LEU A 14 -2.11 -7.69 -2.35
C LEU A 14 -0.69 -8.25 -2.45
N LEU A 15 0.18 -7.58 -3.21
CA LEU A 15 1.57 -7.96 -3.37
C LEU A 15 2.39 -7.73 -2.09
N LYS A 16 2.14 -6.62 -1.38
CA LYS A 16 2.84 -6.28 -0.13
C LYS A 16 2.33 -7.07 1.08
N PHE A 17 1.04 -7.40 1.09
CA PHE A 17 0.33 -8.04 2.18
C PHE A 17 -0.51 -9.21 1.64
N PRO A 18 0.14 -10.31 1.20
CA PRO A 18 -0.55 -11.40 0.51
C PRO A 18 -1.59 -12.11 1.37
N ASP A 19 -1.29 -12.36 2.64
CA ASP A 19 -2.21 -13.06 3.53
C ASP A 19 -3.45 -12.20 3.85
N GLU A 20 -3.26 -10.92 4.19
CA GLU A 20 -4.35 -9.98 4.44
C GLU A 20 -5.18 -9.72 3.19
N GLY A 21 -4.52 -9.51 2.05
CA GLY A 21 -5.19 -9.31 0.78
C GLY A 21 -6.02 -10.54 0.39
N MET A 22 -5.46 -11.74 0.53
CA MET A 22 -6.18 -12.98 0.24
C MET A 22 -7.34 -13.22 1.21
N ASN A 23 -7.19 -12.87 2.49
CA ASN A 23 -8.29 -12.92 3.45
C ASN A 23 -9.44 -11.99 3.07
N ILE A 24 -9.15 -10.76 2.62
CA ILE A 24 -10.16 -9.81 2.12
C ILE A 24 -10.84 -10.34 0.87
N LEU A 25 -10.07 -10.88 -0.09
CA LEU A 25 -10.64 -11.48 -1.30
C LEU A 25 -11.56 -12.65 -0.95
N ASN A 26 -11.14 -13.55 -0.07
CA ASN A 26 -11.94 -14.70 0.35
C ASN A 26 -13.18 -14.31 1.16
N SER A 27 -13.10 -13.26 1.99
CA SER A 27 -14.25 -12.80 2.79
C SER A 27 -15.29 -12.07 1.96
N ASP A 28 -14.86 -11.26 1.00
CA ASP A 28 -15.74 -10.36 0.26
C ASP A 28 -16.24 -10.99 -1.05
N LEU A 29 -15.47 -11.92 -1.61
CA LEU A 29 -15.79 -12.64 -2.84
C LEU A 29 -16.06 -14.11 -2.49
N CYS A 30 -17.29 -14.39 -2.03
CA CYS A 30 -17.75 -15.68 -1.50
C CYS A 30 -17.83 -16.85 -2.52
N MET A 31 -17.07 -16.82 -3.62
CA MET A 31 -17.13 -17.88 -4.63
C MET A 31 -15.96 -18.85 -4.45
N PRO A 32 -16.20 -20.17 -4.45
CA PRO A 32 -15.13 -21.15 -4.29
C PRO A 32 -14.07 -20.93 -5.38
N ASN A 33 -12.85 -20.62 -4.97
CA ASN A 33 -11.75 -20.44 -5.89
C ASN A 33 -10.94 -21.73 -5.99
N ILE A 34 -11.34 -22.60 -6.92
CA ILE A 34 -10.56 -23.78 -7.26
C ILE A 34 -9.43 -23.31 -8.20
N PRO A 35 -8.15 -23.46 -7.83
CA PRO A 35 -7.04 -23.09 -8.71
C PRO A 35 -7.09 -23.99 -9.94
N PHE A 36 -7.42 -23.40 -11.09
CA PHE A 36 -7.56 -24.12 -12.34
C PHE A 36 -6.96 -23.26 -13.47
N PRO A 37 -6.04 -23.80 -14.29
CA PRO A 37 -5.51 -23.11 -15.45
C PRO A 37 -6.66 -22.65 -16.35
N THR A 38 -6.62 -21.41 -16.83
CA THR A 38 -7.73 -20.92 -17.66
C THR A 38 -7.74 -21.68 -19.00
N MET A 39 -8.74 -22.55 -19.21
CA MET A 39 -8.89 -23.32 -20.46
C MET A 39 -9.39 -22.41 -21.60
N GLY A 40 -8.54 -21.55 -22.13
CA GLY A 40 -8.81 -20.82 -23.38
C GLY A 40 -9.81 -19.67 -23.27
N GLY A 41 -9.93 -19.03 -22.10
CA GLY A 41 -10.90 -17.96 -21.84
C GLY A 41 -10.60 -16.59 -22.46
N HIS A 42 -9.68 -16.45 -23.42
CA HIS A 42 -9.32 -15.12 -23.95
C HIS A 42 -10.46 -14.43 -24.71
N THR A 43 -11.40 -15.17 -25.30
CA THR A 43 -12.49 -14.58 -26.11
C THR A 43 -13.59 -13.92 -25.27
N PHE A 44 -13.76 -14.34 -24.00
CA PHE A 44 -14.89 -13.90 -23.17
C PHE A 44 -14.49 -12.97 -22.02
N TRP A 45 -13.20 -12.76 -21.81
CA TRP A 45 -12.66 -11.97 -20.70
C TRP A 45 -11.86 -10.80 -21.25
N THR A 46 -12.27 -9.59 -20.86
CA THR A 46 -11.57 -8.36 -21.20
C THR A 46 -10.62 -7.98 -20.07
N ASN A 47 -9.36 -7.74 -20.40
CA ASN A 47 -8.39 -7.19 -19.44
C ASN A 47 -8.79 -5.75 -19.10
N LEU A 48 -9.10 -5.50 -17.82
CA LEU A 48 -9.37 -4.15 -17.32
C LEU A 48 -8.09 -3.46 -16.86
N CYS A 49 -7.16 -4.21 -16.25
CA CYS A 49 -5.88 -3.69 -15.77
C CYS A 49 -4.88 -4.83 -15.61
N GLU A 50 -3.59 -4.51 -15.76
CA GLU A 50 -2.46 -5.37 -15.46
C GLU A 50 -1.44 -4.61 -14.60
N TYR A 51 -0.97 -5.23 -13.52
CA TYR A 51 -0.02 -4.65 -12.59
C TYR A 51 0.90 -5.72 -12.01
N GLN A 52 2.22 -5.60 -12.27
CA GLN A 52 3.24 -6.54 -11.80
C GLN A 52 2.88 -8.02 -12.04
N GLY A 53 2.32 -8.32 -13.22
CA GLY A 53 1.90 -9.67 -13.62
C GLY A 53 0.49 -10.07 -13.16
N TYR A 54 -0.11 -9.36 -12.20
CA TYR A 54 -1.50 -9.59 -11.80
C TYR A 54 -2.46 -8.94 -12.80
N LYS A 55 -3.55 -9.63 -13.13
CA LYS A 55 -4.53 -9.18 -14.12
C LYS A 55 -5.92 -9.13 -13.51
N LEU A 56 -6.58 -7.98 -13.62
CA LEU A 56 -8.02 -7.87 -13.40
C LEU A 56 -8.74 -8.04 -14.74
N GLN A 57 -9.62 -9.02 -14.81
CA GLN A 57 -10.39 -9.33 -16.02
C GLN A 57 -11.88 -9.30 -15.72
N GLN A 58 -12.68 -8.82 -16.67
CA GLN A 58 -14.14 -8.86 -16.60
C GLN A 58 -14.69 -9.73 -17.72
N ASN A 59 -15.65 -10.59 -17.38
CA ASN A 59 -16.39 -11.37 -18.35
C ASN A 59 -17.38 -10.47 -19.09
N GLN A 60 -17.39 -10.56 -20.42
CA GLN A 60 -18.23 -9.72 -21.28
C GLN A 60 -19.72 -10.04 -21.17
N PHE A 61 -20.08 -11.25 -20.73
CA PHE A 61 -21.46 -11.75 -20.73
C PHE A 61 -22.02 -11.89 -19.31
N THR A 62 -21.23 -12.41 -18.38
CA THR A 62 -21.73 -12.84 -17.08
C THR A 62 -21.64 -11.79 -15.98
N HIS A 63 -21.18 -10.57 -16.26
CA HIS A 63 -21.02 -9.49 -15.25
C HIS A 63 -20.17 -9.92 -14.03
N HIS A 64 -19.22 -10.82 -14.27
CA HIS A 64 -18.27 -11.30 -13.27
C HIS A 64 -16.89 -10.73 -13.58
N ALA A 65 -16.10 -10.56 -12.54
CA ALA A 65 -14.69 -10.21 -12.63
C ALA A 65 -13.84 -11.28 -11.95
N ARG A 66 -12.58 -11.41 -12.37
CA ARG A 66 -11.59 -12.30 -11.78
C ARG A 66 -10.23 -11.63 -11.70
N ILE A 67 -9.45 -12.06 -10.72
CA ILE A 67 -8.04 -11.70 -10.57
C ILE A 67 -7.20 -12.93 -10.89
N LEU A 68 -6.22 -12.75 -11.77
CA LEU A 68 -5.17 -13.73 -12.04
C LEU A 68 -3.86 -13.23 -11.41
N ASP A 69 -3.05 -14.16 -10.90
CA ASP A 69 -1.67 -13.89 -10.50
C ASP A 69 -0.71 -13.85 -11.71
N SER A 70 0.57 -13.67 -11.44
CA SER A 70 1.64 -13.63 -12.46
C SER A 70 1.85 -14.94 -13.22
N ASN A 71 1.30 -16.06 -12.74
CA ASN A 71 1.34 -17.36 -13.41
C ASN A 71 0.04 -17.65 -14.18
N ASP A 72 -0.81 -16.64 -14.36
CA ASP A 72 -2.15 -16.75 -14.95
C ASP A 72 -3.07 -17.74 -14.17
N ILE A 73 -2.81 -17.94 -12.89
CA ILE A 73 -3.65 -18.73 -11.98
C ILE A 73 -4.69 -17.80 -11.37
N ARG A 74 -5.97 -18.22 -11.41
CA ARG A 74 -7.05 -17.47 -10.78
C ARG A 74 -6.93 -17.55 -9.26
N ILE A 75 -6.82 -16.39 -8.62
CA ILE A 75 -6.75 -16.26 -7.16
C ILE A 75 -8.04 -15.72 -6.55
N ALA A 76 -8.88 -15.03 -7.33
CA ALA A 76 -10.19 -14.59 -6.87
C ALA A 76 -11.15 -14.36 -8.04
N TRP A 77 -12.45 -14.44 -7.78
CA TRP A 77 -13.50 -14.06 -8.72
C TRP A 77 -14.81 -13.76 -8.01
N GLY A 78 -15.67 -12.96 -8.64
CA GLY A 78 -16.96 -12.58 -8.09
C GLY A 78 -17.73 -11.69 -9.06
N THR A 79 -18.81 -11.07 -8.59
CA THR A 79 -19.54 -10.07 -9.38
C THR A 79 -18.68 -8.83 -9.58
N VAL A 80 -18.89 -8.07 -10.66
CA VAL A 80 -18.16 -6.81 -10.89
C VAL A 80 -18.32 -5.83 -9.72
N ASN A 81 -19.52 -5.68 -9.18
CA ASN A 81 -19.79 -4.81 -8.04
C ASN A 81 -19.13 -5.30 -6.74
N GLY A 82 -19.10 -6.62 -6.51
CA GLY A 82 -18.35 -7.20 -5.38
C GLY A 82 -16.86 -6.88 -5.51
N MET A 83 -16.30 -7.14 -6.70
CA MET A 83 -14.91 -6.86 -7.01
C MET A 83 -14.54 -5.39 -6.83
N GLU A 84 -15.37 -4.47 -7.33
CA GLU A 84 -15.16 -3.01 -7.18
C GLU A 84 -15.03 -2.61 -5.72
N LYS A 85 -15.98 -3.02 -4.87
CA LYS A 85 -15.96 -2.72 -3.43
C LYS A 85 -14.75 -3.33 -2.72
N THR A 86 -14.39 -4.55 -3.07
CA THR A 86 -13.22 -5.24 -2.50
C THR A 86 -11.92 -4.52 -2.85
N LEU A 87 -11.76 -4.13 -4.12
CA LEU A 87 -10.57 -3.39 -4.57
C LEU A 87 -10.50 -2.00 -3.94
N GLU A 88 -11.62 -1.27 -3.83
CA GLU A 88 -11.66 0.00 -3.10
C GLU A 88 -11.24 -0.15 -1.64
N ARG A 89 -11.72 -1.21 -0.96
CA ARG A 89 -11.33 -1.52 0.41
C ARG A 89 -9.83 -1.76 0.53
N MET A 90 -9.25 -2.57 -0.36
CA MET A 90 -7.81 -2.85 -0.38
C MET A 90 -6.98 -1.59 -0.66
N ALA A 91 -7.38 -0.78 -1.65
CA ALA A 91 -6.71 0.48 -1.98
C ALA A 91 -6.74 1.48 -0.81
N ASN A 92 -7.86 1.55 -0.08
CA ASN A 92 -7.98 2.36 1.13
C ASN A 92 -7.05 1.88 2.25
N MET A 93 -6.89 0.56 2.40
CA MET A 93 -5.93 -0.01 3.37
C MET A 93 -4.48 0.30 3.00
N ALA A 94 -4.10 0.15 1.72
CA ALA A 94 -2.79 0.58 1.23
C ALA A 94 -2.53 2.06 1.55
N THR A 95 -3.47 2.94 1.21
CA THR A 95 -3.33 4.38 1.44
C THR A 95 -3.19 4.71 2.93
N LYS A 96 -3.96 4.05 3.81
CA LYS A 96 -3.82 4.18 5.27
C LYS A 96 -2.45 3.71 5.76
N SER A 97 -1.96 2.58 5.26
CA SER A 97 -0.63 2.06 5.64
C SER A 97 0.49 3.02 5.23
N ILE A 98 0.42 3.60 4.03
CA ILE A 98 1.37 4.59 3.52
C ILE A 98 1.31 5.87 4.37
N ASN A 99 0.11 6.37 4.68
CA ASN A 99 -0.05 7.56 5.52
C ASN A 99 0.45 7.33 6.96
N ALA A 100 0.19 6.15 7.54
CA ALA A 100 0.72 5.79 8.84
C ALA A 100 2.25 5.70 8.83
N ALA A 101 2.84 5.06 7.82
CA ALA A 101 4.30 5.01 7.65
C ALA A 101 4.92 6.40 7.46
N ASN A 102 4.26 7.28 6.71
CA ASN A 102 4.68 8.67 6.52
C ASN A 102 4.55 9.52 7.80
N MET A 103 3.54 9.27 8.65
CA MET A 103 3.43 9.91 9.96
C MET A 103 4.54 9.45 10.90
N VAL A 104 4.91 8.17 10.87
CA VAL A 104 6.01 7.63 11.70
C VAL A 104 7.39 8.14 11.23
N HIS A 105 7.57 8.44 9.94
CA HIS A 105 8.82 8.98 9.40
C HIS A 105 9.00 10.50 9.55
N LYS A 106 8.00 11.21 10.05
CA LYS A 106 8.06 12.65 10.29
C LYS A 106 8.45 12.89 11.75
N LYS A 107 9.75 13.02 12.02
CA LYS A 107 10.23 13.42 13.36
C LYS A 107 9.64 14.79 13.67
N ASN A 108 8.93 14.90 14.79
CA ASN A 108 8.42 16.14 15.33
C ASN A 108 9.42 16.70 16.36
N ILE A 109 9.15 17.91 16.88
CA ILE A 109 10.03 18.56 17.86
C ILE A 109 10.28 17.72 19.13
N VAL A 110 9.29 16.90 19.53
CA VAL A 110 9.39 15.99 20.68
C VAL A 110 10.44 14.90 20.45
N ASP A 111 10.61 14.44 19.20
CA ASP A 111 11.55 13.36 18.85
C ASP A 111 13.02 13.82 18.88
N VAL A 112 13.27 15.13 18.92
CA VAL A 112 14.61 15.74 18.97
C VAL A 112 14.86 16.54 20.25
N GLU A 113 13.90 16.60 21.17
CA GLU A 113 13.95 17.42 22.39
C GLU A 113 15.14 17.04 23.28
N ASP A 114 15.34 15.74 23.55
CA ASP A 114 16.47 15.25 24.35
C ASP A 114 17.83 15.62 23.75
N GLN A 115 17.92 15.65 22.42
CA GLN A 115 19.15 16.06 21.72
C GLN A 115 19.38 17.56 21.91
N LEU A 116 18.34 18.39 21.78
CA LEU A 116 18.41 19.84 21.99
C LEU A 116 18.80 20.19 23.44
N ILE A 117 18.23 19.49 24.42
CA ILE A 117 18.58 19.66 25.85
C ILE A 117 20.04 19.26 26.09
N SER A 118 20.47 18.13 25.52
CA SER A 118 21.83 17.63 25.69
C SER A 118 22.86 18.60 25.11
N ILE A 119 22.66 19.10 23.89
CA ILE A 119 23.61 20.06 23.29
C ILE A 119 23.64 21.39 24.06
N LYS A 120 22.49 21.82 24.61
CA LYS A 120 22.40 23.04 25.42
C LYS A 120 23.20 22.89 26.71
N LYS A 121 23.09 21.75 27.38
CA LYS A 121 23.86 21.43 28.58
C LYS A 121 25.36 21.43 28.32
N LEU A 122 25.82 20.84 27.22
CA LEU A 122 27.24 20.81 26.84
C LEU A 122 27.78 22.22 26.54
N TYR A 123 26.97 23.07 25.88
CA TYR A 123 27.31 24.48 25.67
C TYR A 123 27.41 25.24 26.99
N ASP A 124 26.48 25.04 27.93
CA ASP A 124 26.49 25.68 29.24
C ASP A 124 27.68 25.24 30.10
N GLN A 125 28.21 24.03 29.86
CA GLN A 125 29.45 23.53 30.45
C GLN A 125 30.73 24.09 29.79
N GLY A 126 30.60 24.91 28.75
CA GLY A 126 31.72 25.50 28.02
C GLY A 126 32.45 24.51 27.10
N ILE A 127 31.83 23.39 26.75
CA ILE A 127 32.44 22.36 25.88
C ILE A 127 32.42 22.80 24.41
N PHE A 128 31.42 23.59 24.02
CA PHE A 128 31.27 24.11 22.66
C PHE A 128 31.46 25.62 22.59
N THR A 129 31.97 26.10 21.47
CA THR A 129 31.84 27.52 21.12
C THR A 129 30.39 27.85 20.71
N LYS A 130 30.07 29.14 20.65
CA LYS A 130 28.73 29.59 20.23
C LYS A 130 28.44 29.18 18.79
N GLU A 131 29.43 29.24 17.91
CA GLU A 131 29.30 28.85 16.50
C GLU A 131 29.02 27.35 16.35
N GLU A 132 29.73 26.50 17.09
CA GLU A 132 29.55 25.04 17.08
C GLU A 132 28.18 24.63 17.60
N PHE A 133 27.71 25.29 18.67
CA PHE A 133 26.38 25.05 19.23
C PHE A 133 25.27 25.38 18.23
N GLU A 134 25.32 26.54 17.57
CA GLU A 134 24.28 26.93 16.61
C GLU A 134 24.27 26.02 15.37
N LEU A 135 25.44 25.61 14.88
CA LEU A 135 25.53 24.66 13.77
C LEU A 135 24.86 23.32 14.14
N ARG A 136 25.20 22.76 15.30
CA ARG A 136 24.64 21.47 15.74
C ARG A 136 23.14 21.55 16.03
N LYS A 137 22.66 22.68 16.54
CA LYS A 137 21.24 22.95 16.75
C LYS A 137 20.48 22.98 15.41
N GLN A 138 21.02 23.63 14.38
CA GLN A 138 20.42 23.65 13.04
C GLN A 138 20.37 22.26 12.41
N GLU A 139 21.42 21.45 12.60
CA GLU A 139 21.44 20.05 12.14
C GLU A 139 20.40 19.17 12.85
N ILE A 140 20.14 19.41 14.14
CA ILE A 140 19.10 18.69 14.87
C ILE A 140 17.71 19.13 14.41
N LEU A 141 17.50 20.43 14.23
CA LEU A 141 16.23 20.99 13.76
C LEU A 141 15.91 20.58 12.33
N SER A 142 16.91 20.38 11.46
CA SER A 142 16.69 19.90 10.08
C SER A 142 16.21 18.43 10.00
N GLN A 143 16.32 17.68 11.10
CA GLN A 143 15.73 16.33 11.20
C GLN A 143 14.21 16.38 11.35
N ILE A 144 13.65 17.52 11.78
CA ILE A 144 12.21 17.75 11.83
C ILE A 144 11.73 17.96 10.39
N LYS A 145 10.75 17.17 9.95
CA LYS A 145 10.11 17.32 8.64
C LYS A 145 8.70 17.85 8.81
#